data_AF-A0A3D2L9B4-F1
#
_entry.id   AF-A0A3D2L9B4-F1
#
_cell.length_a   1.000
_cell.length_b   1.000
_cell.length_c   1.000
_cell.angle_alpha   90.00
_cell.angle_beta   90.00
_cell.angle_gamma   90.00
#
_symmetry.space_group_name_H-M   'P 1'
#
loop_
_entity.id
_entity.type
_entity.pdbx_description
1 polymer ?
#
loop_
_entity_poly.entity_id
_entity_poly.type
_entity_poly.pdbx_seq_one_letter_code
_entity_poly.pdbx_strand_id
1 'polypeptide(L)'
;RFVVAGGVAANKAIRAALDDVAKGAGARLIAPPLRHCTDNAAMIALAGAERLAAGLVEGEAGDLGTGARPRWPLDEAAAQSAPVYGTGRRGAKA
;
A
#
# COMPACT_ATOMS: atom_id res chain seq x y z
N ARG A 1 13.06 -4.38 12.19
CA ARG A 1 12.97 -3.19 11.30
C ARG A 1 11.58 -2.59 11.51
N PHE A 2 11.44 -1.27 11.50
CA PHE A 2 10.15 -0.58 11.63
C PHE A 2 9.98 0.34 10.42
N VAL A 3 8.91 0.17 9.63
CA VAL A 3 8.66 0.94 8.41
C VAL A 3 7.43 1.81 8.63
N VAL A 4 7.50 3.08 8.17
CA VAL A 4 6.36 4.00 8.14
C VAL A 4 6.11 4.49 6.71
N ALA A 5 4.84 4.51 6.30
CA ALA A 5 4.40 4.88 4.96
C ALA A 5 3.11 5.74 5.02
N GLY A 6 2.73 6.30 3.88
CA GLY A 6 1.58 7.22 3.75
C GLY A 6 1.96 8.68 3.97
N GLY A 7 1.05 9.60 3.60
CA GLY A 7 1.35 11.04 3.59
C GLY A 7 1.78 11.61 4.95
N VAL A 8 1.17 11.13 6.04
CA VAL A 8 1.53 11.54 7.41
C VAL A 8 2.95 11.13 7.79
N ALA A 9 3.51 10.10 7.12
CA ALA A 9 4.91 9.73 7.28
C ALA A 9 5.87 10.84 6.83
N ALA A 10 5.44 11.88 6.12
CA ALA A 10 6.25 13.05 5.79
C ALA A 10 6.43 14.02 6.99
N ASN A 11 5.64 13.88 8.05
CA ASN A 11 5.71 14.76 9.22
C ASN A 11 6.99 14.50 10.03
N LYS A 12 7.83 15.53 10.17
CA LYS A 12 9.13 15.44 10.85
C LYS A 12 9.02 15.12 12.34
N ALA A 13 8.03 15.70 13.03
CA ALA A 13 7.84 15.47 14.46
C ALA A 13 7.42 14.02 14.73
N ILE A 14 6.49 13.48 13.91
CA ILE A 14 6.07 12.08 13.99
C ILE A 14 7.25 11.14 13.69
N ARG A 15 8.06 11.43 12.67
CA ARG A 15 9.27 10.63 12.37
C ARG A 15 10.23 10.56 13.55
N ALA A 16 10.52 11.71 14.19
CA ALA A 16 11.43 11.77 15.33
C ALA A 16 10.91 10.91 16.50
N ALA A 17 9.62 11.06 16.84
CA ALA A 17 9.01 10.27 17.90
C ALA A 17 9.03 8.76 17.60
N LEU A 18 8.76 8.36 16.36
CA LEU A 18 8.82 6.95 15.95
C LEU A 18 10.24 6.39 15.93
N ASP A 19 11.25 7.22 15.66
CA ASP A 19 12.66 6.81 15.68
C ASP A 19 13.13 6.49 17.10
N ASP A 20 12.71 7.27 18.09
CA ASP A 20 13.00 7.00 19.51
C ASP A 20 12.34 5.70 19.96
N VAL A 21 11.08 5.46 19.57
CA VAL A 21 10.39 4.19 19.81
C VAL A 21 11.12 3.02 19.14
N ALA A 22 11.56 3.18 17.89
CA ALA A 22 12.28 2.15 17.16
C ALA A 22 13.60 1.79 17.87
N LYS A 23 14.38 2.81 18.27
CA LYS A 23 15.64 2.64 19.00
C LYS A 23 15.42 1.92 20.33
N GLY A 24 14.40 2.31 21.09
CA GLY A 24 14.03 1.65 22.35
C GLY A 24 13.69 0.16 22.18
N ALA A 25 13.15 -0.22 21.02
CA ALA A 25 12.86 -1.61 20.66
C ALA A 25 14.02 -2.34 19.94
N GLY A 26 15.21 -1.73 19.83
CA GLY A 26 16.34 -2.31 19.10
C GLY A 26 16.11 -2.43 17.58
N ALA A 27 15.18 -1.64 17.03
CA ALA A 27 14.82 -1.65 15.62
C ALA A 27 15.32 -0.39 14.89
N ARG A 28 15.61 -0.54 13.59
CA ARG A 28 15.87 0.60 12.70
C ARG A 28 14.56 1.11 12.10
N LEU A 29 14.28 2.41 12.25
CA LEU A 29 13.22 3.10 11.51
C LEU A 29 13.60 3.26 10.03
N ILE A 30 12.65 3.00 9.15
CA ILE A 30 12.77 3.18 7.70
C ILE A 30 11.58 4.04 7.26
N ALA A 31 11.89 5.23 6.74
CA ALA A 31 10.91 6.13 6.13
C ALA A 31 11.38 6.51 4.72
N PRO A 32 10.48 6.55 3.72
CA PRO A 32 10.87 6.93 2.37
C PRO A 32 11.26 8.42 2.28
N PRO A 33 11.99 8.82 1.21
CA PRO A 33 12.15 10.23 0.85
C PRO A 33 10.79 10.93 0.74
N LEU A 34 10.71 12.22 1.09
CA LEU A 34 9.43 12.95 1.19
C LEU A 34 8.57 12.87 -0.08
N ARG A 35 9.20 12.92 -1.26
CA ARG A 35 8.52 12.81 -2.57
C ARG A 35 7.79 11.47 -2.78
N HIS A 36 8.13 10.45 -1.99
CA HIS A 36 7.59 9.10 -2.07
C HIS A 36 6.67 8.77 -0.88
N CYS A 37 6.38 9.73 0.01
CA CYS A 37 5.48 9.52 1.15
C CYS A 37 4.01 9.64 0.78
N THR A 38 3.66 10.61 -0.07
CA THR A 38 2.29 10.82 -0.56
C THR A 38 2.02 9.96 -1.78
N ASP A 39 0.75 9.82 -2.15
CA ASP A 39 0.35 9.06 -3.34
C ASP A 39 1.11 9.54 -4.58
N ASN A 40 1.72 8.58 -5.29
CA ASN A 40 2.53 8.85 -6.47
C ASN A 40 2.53 7.65 -7.42
N ALA A 41 2.85 7.85 -8.69
CA ALA A 41 2.86 6.76 -9.67
C ALA A 41 4.00 5.76 -9.44
N ALA A 42 5.12 6.18 -8.83
CA ALA A 42 6.28 5.31 -8.63
C ALA A 42 5.98 4.15 -7.67
N MET A 43 5.20 4.39 -6.61
CA MET A 43 4.80 3.32 -5.69
C MET A 43 3.91 2.26 -6.37
N ILE A 44 3.04 2.70 -7.29
CA ILE A 44 2.17 1.79 -8.05
C ILE A 44 3.00 0.98 -9.05
N ALA A 45 3.93 1.62 -9.75
CA ALA A 45 4.83 0.94 -10.68
C ALA A 45 5.70 -0.11 -9.97
N LEU A 46 6.27 0.23 -8.80
CA LEU A 46 7.05 -0.71 -8.01
C LEU A 46 6.20 -1.88 -7.51
N ALA A 47 5.05 -1.62 -6.89
CA ALA A 47 4.17 -2.68 -6.41
C ALA A 47 3.70 -3.60 -7.56
N GLY A 48 3.40 -3.04 -8.73
CA GLY A 48 3.05 -3.82 -9.92
C GLY A 48 4.20 -4.68 -10.43
N ALA A 49 5.42 -4.14 -10.50
CA ALA A 49 6.61 -4.88 -10.93
C ALA A 49 6.95 -6.03 -9.97
N GLU A 50 6.87 -5.80 -8.66
CA GLU A 50 7.09 -6.83 -7.63
C GLU A 50 6.04 -7.93 -7.72
N ARG A 51 4.76 -7.58 -7.89
CA ARG A 51 3.68 -8.56 -8.09
C ARG A 51 3.85 -9.37 -9.37
N LEU A 52 4.22 -8.72 -10.48
CA LEU A 52 4.49 -9.39 -11.75
C LEU A 52 5.67 -10.37 -11.62
N ALA A 53 6.78 -9.94 -11.02
CA ALA A 53 7.94 -10.80 -10.77
C ALA A 53 7.62 -11.99 -9.85
N ALA A 54 6.69 -11.81 -8.91
CA ALA A 54 6.20 -12.87 -8.03
C ALA A 54 5.13 -13.78 -8.67
N GLY A 55 4.71 -13.53 -9.91
CA GLY A 55 3.63 -14.28 -10.57
C GLY A 55 2.23 -14.02 -10.00
N LEU A 56 2.04 -12.93 -9.25
CA LEU A 56 0.78 -12.52 -8.61
C LEU A 56 -0.08 -11.66 -9.55
N VAL A 57 -0.19 -12.10 -10.80
CA VAL A 57 -1.02 -11.49 -11.83
C VAL A 57 -2.25 -12.36 -12.07
N GLU A 58 -3.42 -11.73 -12.09
CA GLU A 58 -4.68 -12.37 -12.45
C GLU A 58 -4.95 -12.15 -13.95
N GLY A 59 -5.51 -13.15 -14.62
CA GLY A 59 -5.86 -13.07 -16.04
C GLY A 59 -4.71 -13.42 -16.99
N GLU A 60 -5.04 -13.52 -18.28
CA GLU A 60 -4.07 -13.78 -19.35
C GLU A 60 -3.36 -12.49 -19.77
N ALA A 61 -2.16 -12.61 -20.34
CA ALA A 61 -1.44 -11.46 -20.88
C ALA A 61 -2.29 -10.74 -21.95
N GLY A 62 -2.60 -9.46 -21.72
CA GLY A 62 -3.47 -8.67 -22.60
C GLY A 62 -4.93 -8.57 -22.15
N ASP A 63 -5.28 -9.19 -21.01
CA ASP A 63 -6.56 -8.93 -20.35
C ASP A 63 -6.61 -7.49 -19.82
N LEU A 64 -7.55 -6.69 -20.36
CA LEU A 64 -7.84 -5.33 -19.90
C LEU A 64 -8.86 -5.33 -18.73
N GLY A 65 -9.36 -6.51 -18.38
CA GLY A 65 -10.54 -6.76 -17.57
C GLY A 65 -10.28 -6.90 -16.07
N THR A 66 -9.76 -5.86 -15.43
CA THR A 66 -9.86 -5.74 -13.97
C THR A 66 -10.68 -4.50 -13.60
N GLY A 67 -11.89 -4.71 -13.10
CA GLY A 67 -12.74 -3.62 -12.61
C GLY A 67 -12.18 -3.01 -11.32
N ALA A 68 -12.28 -1.69 -11.18
CA ALA A 68 -11.87 -1.00 -9.95
C ALA A 68 -12.63 -1.55 -8.73
N ARG A 69 -11.90 -1.73 -7.63
CA ARG A 69 -12.41 -2.14 -6.31
C ARG A 69 -12.26 -0.97 -5.32
N PRO A 70 -13.28 -0.10 -5.14
CA PRO A 70 -13.14 1.13 -4.33
C PRO A 70 -12.92 0.87 -2.83
N ARG A 71 -13.29 -0.30 -2.33
CA ARG A 71 -12.93 -0.79 -1.00
C ARG A 71 -12.22 -2.13 -1.16
N TRP A 72 -10.91 -2.06 -1.30
CA TRP A 72 -10.06 -3.22 -1.41
C TRP A 72 -9.27 -3.39 -0.10
N PRO A 73 -9.56 -4.43 0.70
CA PRO A 73 -8.75 -4.75 1.87
C PRO A 73 -7.30 -5.02 1.48
N LEU A 74 -6.36 -4.60 2.33
CA LEU A 74 -4.93 -4.90 2.14
C LEU A 74 -4.61 -6.38 2.42
N ASP A 75 -5.42 -7.03 3.27
CA ASP A 75 -5.37 -8.46 3.52
C ASP A 75 -5.96 -9.21 2.31
N GLU A 76 -5.14 -10.08 1.70
CA GLU A 76 -5.51 -10.85 0.51
C GLU A 76 -6.63 -11.87 0.80
N ALA A 77 -6.60 -12.53 1.97
CA ALA A 77 -7.65 -13.47 2.35
C ALA A 77 -8.99 -12.73 2.54
N ALA A 78 -8.98 -11.55 3.15
CA ALA A 78 -10.16 -10.69 3.25
C ALA A 78 -10.62 -10.18 1.88
N ALA A 79 -9.69 -9.83 0.99
CA ALA A 79 -10.00 -9.39 -0.37
C ALA A 79 -10.68 -10.48 -1.21
N GLN A 80 -10.34 -11.75 -0.99
CA GLN A 80 -10.91 -12.90 -1.70
C GLN A 80 -12.23 -13.39 -1.09
N SER A 81 -12.31 -13.50 0.24
CA SER A 81 -13.45 -14.15 0.92
C SER A 81 -14.67 -13.26 1.15
N ALA A 82 -14.47 -11.95 1.32
CA ALA A 82 -15.55 -11.01 1.63
C ALA A 82 -15.23 -9.58 1.12
N PRO A 83 -15.16 -9.38 -0.21
CA PRO A 83 -14.93 -8.04 -0.74
C PRO A 83 -16.07 -7.10 -0.33
N VAL A 84 -15.73 -6.02 0.38
CA VAL A 84 -16.71 -5.05 0.90
C VAL A 84 -17.61 -4.50 -0.22
N TYR A 85 -17.08 -4.36 -1.44
CA TYR A 85 -17.86 -4.13 -2.66
C TYR A 85 -17.26 -4.87 -3.85
N GLY A 86 -18.11 -5.42 -4.72
CA GLY A 86 -17.70 -6.00 -6.01
C GLY A 86 -17.22 -4.95 -7.01
N THR A 87 -16.60 -5.41 -8.10
CA THR A 87 -16.11 -4.56 -9.19
C THR A 87 -17.19 -3.63 -9.72
N GLY A 88 -16.87 -2.33 -9.87
CA GLY A 88 -17.77 -1.35 -10.48
C GLY A 88 -18.83 -0.75 -9.54
N ARG A 89 -18.95 -1.20 -8.28
CA ARG A 89 -19.81 -0.54 -7.28
C ARG A 89 -19.03 0.52 -6.50
N ARG A 90 -19.46 1.78 -6.59
CA ARG A 90 -18.94 2.86 -5.75
C ARG A 90 -19.43 2.66 -4.33
N GLY A 91 -18.52 2.40 -3.39
CA GLY A 91 -18.85 2.52 -1.96
C GLY A 91 -19.28 3.96 -1.65
N ALA A 92 -20.09 4.16 -0.60
CA ALA A 92 -20.47 5.50 -0.16
C ALA A 92 -19.21 6.35 0.07
N LYS A 93 -19.17 7.57 -0.47
CA LYS A 93 -18.13 8.55 -0.11
C LYS A 93 -18.26 8.84 1.38
N ALA A 94 -17.18 8.61 2.12
CA ALA A 94 -17.02 9.15 3.47
C ALA A 94 -16.58 10.62 3.36
#